data_AF-A0A8I2ZD20-F1
#
_entry.id   AF-A0A8I2ZD20-F1
#
_cell.length_a   1.000
_cell.length_b   1.000
_cell.length_c   1.000
_cell.angle_alpha   90.00
_cell.angle_beta   90.00
_cell.angle_gamma   90.00
#
_symmetry.space_group_name_H-M   'P 1'
#
loop_
_entity.id
_entity.type
_entity.pdbx_description
1 polymer ?
#
loop_
_entity_poly.entity_id
_entity_poly.type
_entity_poly.pdbx_seq_one_letter_code
_entity_poly.pdbx_strand_id
1 'polypeptide(L)'
;MEPFGPATHFSVDPRPTYLCHGFTRIDWVGPFEELRELIGSLDSPDFSVYDQAVDGLEVVYDATYGRGNDTYDGDKSNKIIFGWLYRMEDSFRACLQRKDSVALLIMAHFVILLRTKPFWFLEGWEDHLLDRIAELTDGQFSSWLPWTEGRQQQGLHCETMDV
;
A
#
# COMPACT_ATOMS: atom_id res chain seq x y z
N MET A 1 43.24 -17.04 -9.47
CA MET A 1 42.27 -16.25 -8.71
C MET A 1 40.90 -16.75 -9.13
N GLU A 2 40.37 -17.73 -8.40
CA GLU A 2 39.03 -18.27 -8.67
C GLU A 2 37.97 -17.33 -8.10
N PRO A 3 36.82 -17.15 -8.77
CA PRO A 3 35.75 -16.30 -8.27
C PRO A 3 35.13 -16.92 -7.02
N PHE A 4 34.84 -16.08 -6.05
CA PHE A 4 34.25 -16.45 -4.76
C PHE A 4 32.82 -16.99 -4.96
N GLY A 5 32.67 -18.30 -4.77
CA GLY A 5 31.40 -18.97 -4.44
C GLY A 5 30.38 -19.08 -5.57
N PRO A 6 29.46 -20.06 -5.50
CA PRO A 6 28.31 -20.08 -6.38
C PRO A 6 27.52 -18.79 -6.15
N ALA A 7 27.22 -18.07 -7.23
CA ALA A 7 26.28 -16.96 -7.19
C ALA A 7 25.02 -17.47 -6.48
N THR A 8 24.82 -17.04 -5.24
CA THR A 8 23.63 -17.38 -4.48
C THR A 8 22.53 -16.64 -5.21
N HIS A 9 21.90 -17.33 -6.14
CA HIS A 9 20.68 -16.84 -6.77
C HIS A 9 19.75 -16.65 -5.58
N PHE A 10 19.55 -15.40 -5.14
CA PHE A 10 18.58 -15.08 -4.11
C PHE A 10 17.26 -15.58 -4.68
N SER A 11 16.91 -16.81 -4.33
CA SER A 11 15.67 -17.43 -4.74
C SER A 11 14.61 -16.76 -3.90
N VAL A 12 14.21 -15.56 -4.32
CA VAL A 12 13.11 -14.86 -3.69
C VAL A 12 11.91 -15.78 -3.85
N ASP A 13 11.33 -16.15 -2.71
CA ASP A 13 10.18 -17.04 -2.61
C ASP A 13 9.10 -16.59 -3.60
N PRO A 14 8.52 -17.48 -4.43
CA PRO A 14 7.47 -17.10 -5.38
C PRO A 14 6.15 -16.72 -4.69
N ARG A 15 5.91 -17.15 -3.45
CA ARG A 15 4.63 -16.90 -2.76
C ARG A 15 4.45 -15.43 -2.41
N PRO A 16 3.21 -14.91 -2.36
CA PRO A 16 2.93 -13.58 -1.84
C PRO A 16 3.51 -13.34 -0.45
N THR A 17 3.89 -12.10 -0.16
CA THR A 17 4.61 -11.73 1.06
C THR A 17 3.88 -12.14 2.35
N TYR A 18 2.54 -12.13 2.36
CA TYR A 18 1.72 -12.54 3.51
C TYR A 18 1.87 -14.02 3.88
N LEU A 19 1.97 -14.90 2.88
CA LEU A 19 2.21 -16.32 3.12
C LEU A 19 3.64 -16.56 3.62
N CYS A 20 4.61 -15.81 3.12
CA CYS A 20 6.01 -15.95 3.53
C CYS A 20 6.23 -15.57 5.00
N HIS A 21 5.51 -14.55 5.49
CA HIS A 21 5.71 -13.98 6.84
C HIS A 21 4.57 -14.29 7.81
N GLY A 22 3.50 -14.96 7.36
CA GLY A 22 2.40 -15.41 8.20
C GLY A 22 1.49 -14.30 8.75
N PHE A 23 1.32 -13.18 8.03
CA PHE A 23 0.39 -12.11 8.43
C PHE A 23 -0.96 -12.22 7.70
N THR A 24 -1.99 -11.55 8.25
CA THR A 24 -3.36 -11.58 7.74
C THR A 24 -3.44 -11.11 6.28
N ARG A 25 -4.11 -11.90 5.44
CA ARG A 25 -4.43 -11.50 4.06
C ARG A 25 -5.53 -10.45 4.06
N ILE A 26 -5.39 -9.44 3.21
CA ILE A 26 -6.43 -8.43 2.99
C ILE A 26 -7.05 -8.67 1.62
N ASP A 27 -8.37 -8.55 1.55
CA ASP A 27 -9.08 -8.52 0.28
C ASP A 27 -9.02 -7.10 -0.29
N TRP A 28 -8.14 -6.91 -1.26
CA TRP A 28 -7.84 -5.61 -1.85
C TRP A 28 -8.44 -5.44 -3.25
N VAL A 29 -8.95 -6.52 -3.86
CA VAL A 29 -9.38 -6.50 -5.27
C VAL A 29 -10.60 -5.60 -5.45
N GLY A 30 -11.65 -5.81 -4.65
CA GLY A 30 -12.87 -5.00 -4.70
C GLY A 30 -12.62 -3.50 -4.51
N PRO A 31 -11.90 -3.07 -3.45
CA PRO A 31 -11.57 -1.66 -3.26
C PRO A 31 -10.82 -1.02 -4.45
N PHE A 32 -9.94 -1.76 -5.12
CA PHE A 32 -9.22 -1.27 -6.30
C PHE A 32 -10.09 -1.24 -7.56
N GLU A 33 -11.04 -2.16 -7.71
CA GLU A 33 -12.06 -2.12 -8.77
C GLU A 33 -12.93 -0.87 -8.61
N GLU A 34 -13.45 -0.61 -7.41
CA GLU A 34 -14.22 0.59 -7.11
C GLU A 34 -13.37 1.86 -7.35
N LEU A 35 -12.09 1.85 -6.97
CA LEU A 35 -11.18 2.99 -7.20
C LEU A 35 -10.98 3.27 -8.69
N ARG A 36 -10.83 2.21 -9.52
CA ARG A 36 -10.75 2.37 -10.97
C ARG A 36 -12.04 2.89 -11.58
N GLU A 37 -13.19 2.41 -11.10
CA GLU A 37 -14.49 2.93 -11.54
C GLU A 37 -14.64 4.42 -11.21
N LEU A 38 -14.26 4.82 -9.98
CA LEU A 38 -14.24 6.22 -9.58
C LEU A 38 -13.35 7.03 -10.52
N ILE A 39 -12.09 6.62 -10.73
CA ILE A 39 -11.15 7.33 -11.61
C ILE A 39 -11.69 7.42 -13.05
N GLY A 40 -12.27 6.34 -13.58
CA GLY A 40 -12.87 6.30 -14.91
C GLY A 40 -14.14 7.14 -15.06
N SER A 41 -14.85 7.41 -13.96
CA SER A 41 -16.01 8.30 -13.95
C SER A 41 -15.64 9.79 -13.95
N LEU A 42 -14.40 10.12 -13.57
CA LEU A 42 -13.90 11.49 -13.52
C LEU A 42 -13.43 11.94 -14.90
N ASP A 43 -13.95 13.07 -15.38
CA ASP A 43 -13.44 13.75 -16.56
C ASP A 43 -12.18 14.57 -16.19
N SER A 44 -11.10 13.87 -15.86
CA SER A 44 -9.83 14.47 -15.44
C SER A 44 -8.78 14.41 -16.54
N PRO A 45 -8.05 15.51 -16.83
CA PRO A 45 -6.92 15.48 -17.75
C PRO A 45 -5.75 14.64 -17.20
N ASP A 46 -5.69 14.40 -15.90
CA ASP A 46 -4.66 13.60 -15.22
C ASP A 46 -5.06 12.11 -15.12
N PHE A 47 -6.13 11.66 -15.79
CA PHE A 47 -6.62 10.27 -15.74
C PHE A 47 -5.51 9.24 -15.95
N SER A 48 -4.67 9.40 -16.98
CA SER A 48 -3.58 8.46 -17.27
C SER A 48 -2.52 8.41 -16.16
N VAL A 49 -2.30 9.52 -15.46
CA VAL A 49 -1.37 9.61 -14.34
C VAL A 49 -1.91 8.84 -13.14
N TYR A 50 -3.23 8.92 -12.90
CA TYR A 50 -3.91 8.16 -11.85
C TYR A 50 -3.94 6.67 -12.15
N ASP A 51 -4.32 6.29 -13.37
CA ASP A 51 -4.37 4.90 -13.82
C ASP A 51 -3.02 4.21 -13.68
N GLN A 52 -1.94 4.87 -14.12
CA GLN A 52 -0.58 4.35 -13.97
C GLN A 52 -0.14 4.22 -12.50
N ALA A 53 -0.52 5.17 -11.65
CA ALA A 53 -0.20 5.09 -10.22
C ALA A 53 -0.92 3.92 -9.54
N VAL A 54 -2.20 3.70 -9.90
CA VAL A 54 -3.02 2.56 -9.45
C VAL A 54 -2.44 1.24 -9.94
N ASP A 55 -2.05 1.12 -11.21
CA ASP A 55 -1.38 -0.06 -11.76
C ASP A 55 -0.16 -0.46 -10.93
N GLY A 56 0.72 0.51 -10.64
CA GLY A 56 1.90 0.27 -9.83
C GLY A 56 1.55 -0.23 -8.42
N LEU A 57 0.47 0.29 -7.83
CA LEU A 57 0.01 -0.10 -6.50
C LEU A 57 -0.60 -1.51 -6.51
N GLU A 58 -1.43 -1.84 -7.49
CA GLU A 58 -2.01 -3.18 -7.65
C GLU A 58 -0.92 -4.25 -7.74
N VAL A 59 0.16 -3.97 -8.49
CA VAL A 59 1.29 -4.89 -8.62
C VAL A 59 1.96 -5.16 -7.26
N VAL A 60 2.06 -4.14 -6.40
CA VAL A 60 2.64 -4.28 -5.05
C VAL A 60 1.66 -5.03 -4.13
N TYR A 61 0.38 -4.75 -4.24
CA TYR A 61 -0.67 -5.46 -3.50
C TYR A 61 -0.75 -6.93 -3.89
N ASP A 62 -0.64 -7.27 -5.17
CA ASP A 62 -0.57 -8.64 -5.65
C ASP A 62 0.69 -9.36 -5.15
N ALA A 63 1.85 -8.70 -5.23
CA ALA A 63 3.11 -9.22 -4.65
C ALA A 63 3.03 -9.44 -3.12
N THR A 64 2.14 -8.69 -2.45
CA THR A 64 2.00 -8.69 -1.01
C THR A 64 0.95 -9.68 -0.51
N TYR A 65 -0.26 -9.67 -1.07
CA TYR A 65 -1.44 -10.42 -0.61
C TYR A 65 -1.98 -11.43 -1.61
N GLY A 66 -1.52 -11.37 -2.87
CA GLY A 66 -2.02 -12.19 -3.97
C GLY A 66 -3.47 -11.89 -4.36
N ARG A 67 -3.82 -12.26 -5.59
CA ARG A 67 -5.20 -12.21 -6.12
C ARG A 67 -5.93 -13.56 -5.95
N GLY A 68 -5.70 -14.26 -4.84
CA GLY A 68 -6.29 -15.57 -4.57
C GLY A 68 -5.48 -16.76 -5.10
N ASN A 69 -4.29 -16.49 -5.65
CA ASN A 69 -3.27 -17.49 -5.93
C ASN A 69 -2.26 -17.59 -4.77
N ASP A 70 -1.62 -18.75 -4.65
CA ASP A 70 -0.55 -18.97 -3.66
C ASP A 70 0.83 -18.58 -4.21
N THR A 71 0.90 -18.09 -5.45
CA THR A 71 2.14 -17.76 -6.15
C THR A 71 2.04 -16.42 -6.87
N TYR A 72 3.10 -15.63 -6.80
CA TYR A 72 3.29 -14.37 -7.52
C TYR A 72 4.38 -14.53 -8.58
N ASP A 73 4.03 -14.31 -9.85
CA ASP A 73 4.90 -14.48 -11.03
C ASP A 73 5.46 -13.14 -11.56
N GLY A 74 5.13 -12.02 -10.91
CA GLY A 74 5.65 -10.71 -11.29
C GLY A 74 7.09 -10.46 -10.80
N ASP A 75 7.62 -9.28 -11.13
CA ASP A 75 8.95 -8.89 -10.66
C ASP A 75 9.03 -8.89 -9.12
N LYS A 76 9.97 -9.66 -8.59
CA LYS A 76 10.26 -9.81 -7.17
C LYS A 76 10.57 -8.49 -6.47
N SER A 77 11.05 -7.47 -7.20
CA SER A 77 11.26 -6.12 -6.69
C SER A 77 9.97 -5.49 -6.14
N ASN A 78 8.80 -5.90 -6.63
CA ASN A 78 7.50 -5.40 -6.19
C ASN A 78 7.11 -5.88 -4.77
N LYS A 79 7.82 -6.86 -4.20
CA LYS A 79 7.69 -7.23 -2.78
C LYS A 79 8.28 -6.17 -1.84
N ILE A 80 9.11 -5.26 -2.38
CA ILE A 80 9.62 -4.10 -1.65
C ILE A 80 8.55 -3.02 -1.73
N ILE A 81 7.73 -2.91 -0.68
CA ILE A 81 6.59 -1.98 -0.61
C ILE A 81 7.01 -0.53 -0.91
N PHE A 82 8.09 -0.06 -0.29
CA PHE A 82 8.63 1.27 -0.55
C PHE A 82 9.11 1.48 -1.99
N GLY A 83 9.35 0.40 -2.74
CA GLY A 83 9.73 0.45 -4.14
C GLY A 83 8.69 1.16 -5.01
N TRP A 84 7.41 1.12 -4.67
CA TRP A 84 6.39 1.93 -5.37
C TRP A 84 6.63 3.43 -5.17
N LEU A 85 6.82 3.87 -3.92
CA LEU A 85 7.07 5.27 -3.57
C LEU A 85 8.34 5.81 -4.25
N TYR A 86 9.40 4.99 -4.35
CA TYR A 86 10.65 5.39 -5.01
C TYR A 86 10.57 5.42 -6.54
N ARG A 87 9.68 4.61 -7.14
CA ARG A 87 9.45 4.58 -8.60
C ARG A 87 8.33 5.52 -9.05
N MET A 88 7.72 6.23 -8.12
CA MET A 88 6.66 7.20 -8.38
C MET A 88 7.11 8.26 -9.40
N GLU A 89 6.33 8.40 -10.46
CA GLU A 89 6.61 9.39 -11.50
C GLU A 89 6.41 10.83 -11.03
N ASP A 90 7.16 11.75 -11.65
CA ASP A 90 7.10 13.18 -11.33
C ASP A 90 5.74 13.80 -11.68
N SER A 91 5.02 13.24 -12.66
CA SER A 91 3.65 13.60 -13.02
C SER A 91 2.68 13.38 -11.85
N PHE A 92 2.71 12.20 -11.24
CA PHE A 92 1.90 11.87 -10.07
C PHE A 92 2.35 12.68 -8.84
N ARG A 93 3.67 12.86 -8.66
CA ARG A 93 4.23 13.72 -7.61
C ARG A 93 3.70 15.16 -7.73
N ALA A 94 3.60 15.70 -8.94
CA ALA A 94 3.04 17.03 -9.17
C ALA A 94 1.55 17.09 -8.77
N CYS A 95 0.76 16.05 -9.03
CA CYS A 95 -0.64 15.97 -8.60
C CYS A 95 -0.75 15.99 -7.06
N LEU A 96 0.10 15.24 -6.36
CA LEU A 96 0.19 15.26 -4.90
C LEU A 96 0.59 16.63 -4.35
N GLN A 97 1.56 17.31 -4.97
CA GLN A 97 1.99 18.64 -4.56
C GLN A 97 0.88 19.69 -4.71
N ARG A 98 0.01 19.53 -5.71
CA ARG A 98 -1.20 20.34 -5.90
C ARG A 98 -2.33 19.96 -4.94
N LYS A 99 -2.14 18.93 -4.11
CA LYS A 99 -3.16 18.37 -3.21
C LYS A 99 -4.40 17.90 -3.98
N ASP A 100 -4.19 17.33 -5.16
CA ASP A 100 -5.27 16.75 -5.93
C ASP A 100 -5.95 15.63 -5.13
N SER A 101 -7.28 15.69 -5.05
CA SER A 101 -8.09 14.78 -4.23
C SER A 101 -7.90 13.31 -4.63
N VAL A 102 -7.83 13.01 -5.93
CA VAL A 102 -7.68 11.64 -6.45
C VAL A 102 -6.27 11.13 -6.18
N ALA A 103 -5.25 11.96 -6.42
CA ALA A 103 -3.87 11.61 -6.10
C ALA A 103 -3.69 11.32 -4.60
N LEU A 104 -4.32 12.11 -3.74
CA LEU A 104 -4.33 11.89 -2.30
C LEU A 104 -5.07 10.60 -1.91
N LEU A 105 -6.17 10.24 -2.58
CA LEU A 105 -6.87 8.97 -2.38
C LEU A 105 -5.99 7.76 -2.74
N ILE A 106 -5.27 7.83 -3.86
CA ILE A 106 -4.32 6.79 -4.27
C ILE A 106 -3.18 6.68 -3.24
N MET A 107 -2.68 7.82 -2.74
CA MET A 107 -1.70 7.82 -1.65
C MET A 107 -2.26 7.19 -0.37
N ALA A 108 -3.53 7.41 -0.04
CA ALA A 108 -4.15 6.77 1.14
C ALA A 108 -4.14 5.24 1.03
N HIS A 109 -4.32 4.68 -0.17
CA HIS A 109 -4.21 3.24 -0.41
C HIS A 109 -2.78 2.75 -0.13
N PHE A 110 -1.75 3.49 -0.54
CA PHE A 110 -0.37 3.18 -0.17
C PHE A 110 -0.14 3.24 1.35
N VAL A 111 -0.73 4.20 2.04
CA VAL A 111 -0.62 4.31 3.50
C VAL A 111 -1.32 3.14 4.22
N ILE A 112 -2.47 2.69 3.70
CA ILE A 112 -3.13 1.47 4.18
C ILE A 112 -2.18 0.28 4.04
N LEU A 113 -1.49 0.13 2.91
CA LEU A 113 -0.51 -0.94 2.73
C LEU A 113 0.58 -0.90 3.81
N LEU A 114 1.11 0.28 4.15
CA LEU A 114 2.11 0.45 5.22
C LEU A 114 1.58 0.03 6.59
N ARG A 115 0.34 0.42 6.91
CA ARG A 115 -0.32 0.12 8.18
C ARG A 115 -0.41 -1.36 8.52
N THR A 116 -0.51 -2.19 7.49
CA THR A 116 -0.68 -3.64 7.65
C THR A 116 0.64 -4.36 7.95
N LYS A 117 1.75 -3.63 7.92
CA LYS A 117 3.08 -4.16 8.14
C LYS A 117 3.50 -3.89 9.59
N PRO A 118 4.21 -4.83 10.21
CA PRO A 118 4.77 -4.64 11.55
C PRO A 118 6.04 -3.76 11.50
N PHE A 119 5.97 -2.61 10.83
CA PHE A 119 7.07 -1.66 10.77
C PHE A 119 7.03 -0.77 12.01
N TRP A 120 7.82 -1.13 13.02
CA TRP A 120 7.91 -0.38 14.29
C TRP A 120 8.17 1.13 14.09
N PHE A 121 8.92 1.51 13.05
CA PHE A 121 9.27 2.91 12.80
C PHE A 121 8.15 3.71 12.10
N LEU A 122 7.12 3.04 11.60
CA LEU A 122 5.94 3.69 11.05
C LEU A 122 4.81 3.79 12.08
N GLU A 123 4.88 3.09 13.20
CA GLU A 123 3.80 3.06 14.19
C GLU A 123 3.29 4.48 14.54
N GLY A 124 2.01 4.73 14.23
CA GLY A 124 1.34 6.01 14.41
C GLY A 124 1.49 7.01 13.24
N TRP A 125 2.53 6.87 12.42
CA TRP A 125 2.75 7.71 11.23
C TRP A 125 1.67 7.50 10.16
N GLU A 126 1.28 6.26 9.89
CA GLU A 126 0.22 6.00 8.92
C GLU A 126 -1.13 6.59 9.33
N ASP A 127 -1.47 6.62 10.62
CA ASP A 127 -2.74 7.17 11.10
C ASP A 127 -2.73 8.69 10.91
N HIS A 128 -1.62 9.35 11.25
CA HIS A 128 -1.42 10.76 10.94
C HIS A 128 -1.51 11.06 9.43
N LEU A 129 -0.93 10.22 8.57
CA LEU A 129 -1.03 10.44 7.11
C LEU A 129 -2.48 10.31 6.61
N LEU A 130 -3.23 9.32 7.09
CA LEU A 130 -4.63 9.13 6.72
C LEU A 130 -5.49 10.30 7.20
N ASP A 131 -5.29 10.77 8.44
CA ASP A 131 -5.99 11.94 8.97
C ASP A 131 -5.69 13.19 8.15
N ARG A 132 -4.42 13.42 7.78
CA ARG A 132 -4.02 14.55 6.94
C ARG A 132 -4.60 14.47 5.53
N ILE A 133 -4.70 13.27 4.95
CA ILE A 133 -5.36 13.09 3.66
C ILE A 133 -6.86 13.36 3.77
N ALA A 134 -7.51 12.89 4.84
CA ALA A 134 -8.93 13.15 5.09
C ALA A 134 -9.19 14.65 5.26
N GLU A 135 -8.35 15.36 6.02
CA GLU A 135 -8.42 16.83 6.16
C GLU A 135 -8.25 17.55 4.82
N LEU A 136 -7.27 17.14 4.00
CA LEU A 136 -6.99 17.78 2.70
C LEU A 136 -8.06 17.52 1.64
N THR A 137 -8.84 16.46 1.82
CA THR A 137 -9.91 16.07 0.89
C THR A 137 -11.29 16.44 1.42
N ASP A 138 -11.38 17.24 2.50
CA ASP A 138 -12.64 17.58 3.18
C ASP A 138 -13.49 16.35 3.54
N GLY A 139 -12.84 15.22 3.83
CA GLY A 139 -13.49 13.96 4.19
C GLY A 139 -14.21 13.24 3.04
N GLN A 140 -14.06 13.70 1.79
CA GLN A 140 -14.75 13.18 0.61
C GLN A 140 -14.57 11.67 0.40
N PHE A 141 -13.46 11.10 0.89
CA PHE A 141 -13.12 9.68 0.70
C PHE A 141 -13.15 8.84 1.97
N SER A 142 -13.77 9.35 3.03
CA SER A 142 -13.88 8.60 4.30
C SER A 142 -14.61 7.26 4.12
N SER A 143 -15.60 7.18 3.23
CA SER A 143 -16.29 5.93 2.86
C SER A 143 -15.43 4.96 2.03
N TRP A 144 -14.40 5.46 1.36
CA TRP A 144 -13.50 4.71 0.46
C TRP A 144 -12.29 4.12 1.19
N LEU A 145 -12.16 4.41 2.49
CA LEU A 145 -11.12 3.88 3.35
C LEU A 145 -11.75 2.99 4.43
N PRO A 146 -12.44 1.87 4.08
CA PRO A 146 -13.25 1.07 5.00
C PRO A 146 -12.47 0.39 6.13
N TRP A 147 -11.17 0.67 6.26
CA TRP A 147 -10.25 0.01 7.16
C TRP A 147 -9.67 0.94 8.22
N THR A 148 -9.95 2.25 8.22
CA THR A 148 -9.35 3.25 9.16
C THR A 148 -9.68 2.98 10.63
N GLU A 149 -10.79 2.30 10.92
CA GLU A 149 -11.31 2.09 12.27
C GLU A 149 -10.51 1.06 13.11
N GLY A 150 -9.62 0.28 12.47
CA GLY A 150 -9.05 -0.95 13.06
C GLY A 150 -7.94 -0.81 14.10
N ARG A 151 -7.48 0.39 14.48
CA ARG A 151 -6.38 0.53 15.46
C ARG A 151 -6.72 1.25 16.76
N GLN A 152 -7.93 1.77 16.91
CA GLN A 152 -8.35 2.46 18.14
C GLN A 152 -8.67 1.50 19.31
N GLN A 153 -8.52 0.18 19.16
CA GLN A 153 -8.90 -0.81 20.21
C GLN A 153 -7.81 -1.82 20.63
N GLN A 154 -6.54 -1.66 20.23
CA GLN A 154 -5.43 -2.50 20.74
C GLN A 154 -4.38 -1.74 21.58
N GLY A 155 -4.72 -0.54 22.07
CA GLY A 155 -3.98 0.13 23.13
C GLY A 155 -4.75 0.04 24.44
N LEU A 156 -4.14 -0.55 25.47
CA LEU A 156 -4.56 -0.70 26.88
C LEU A 156 -5.02 -2.11 27.31
N HIS A 157 -4.12 -3.09 27.16
CA HIS A 157 -3.85 -3.98 28.29
C HIS A 157 -2.39 -3.77 28.72
N CYS A 158 -2.13 -2.67 29.43
CA CYS A 158 -0.95 -2.57 30.28
C CYS A 158 -1.26 -3.46 31.49
N GLU A 159 -0.92 -4.74 31.37
CA GLU A 159 -0.94 -5.63 32.53
C GLU A 159 0.14 -5.12 33.48
N THR A 160 -0.33 -4.47 34.55
CA THR A 160 0.50 -4.09 35.69
C THR A 160 1.01 -5.39 36.29
N MET A 161 2.27 -5.73 36.02
CA MET A 161 2.99 -6.71 36.83
C MET A 161 3.31 -6.05 38.17
N ASP A 162 2.37 -6.17 39.10
CA ASP A 162 2.68 -6.24 40.52
C ASP A 162 3.20 -7.66 40.81
N VAL A 163 4.51 -7.81 41.05
CA VAL A 163 5.12 -8.54 42.19
C VAL A 163 6.54 -8.02 42.40
#